data_AF-A0A1M3QN25-F1
#
_entry.id   AF-A0A1M3QN25-F1
#
_cell.length_a   1.000
_cell.length_b   1.000
_cell.length_c   1.000
_cell.angle_alpha   90.00
_cell.angle_beta   90.00
_cell.angle_gamma   90.00
#
_symmetry.space_group_name_H-M   'P 1'
#
loop_
_entity.id
_entity.type
_entity.pdbx_description
1 polymer ?
#
loop_
_entity_poly.entity_id
_entity_poly.type
_entity_poly.pdbx_seq_one_letter_code
_entity_poly.pdbx_strand_id
1 'polypeptide(L)'
;MNVKRTTKRTPKSDVPYDPKRKAATLKYWKGATAHRGVAELRAKRGRPAKPPEERKEQIALRVDKDVLEWYRHQGTGWQTRMNAVLKAFRDAAS
;
A
#
# COMPACT_ATOMS: atom_id res chain seq x y z
N MET A 1 -11.65 29.54 -18.11
CA MET A 1 -12.77 28.73 -18.63
C MET A 1 -12.46 27.27 -18.35
N ASN A 2 -13.23 26.60 -17.48
CA ASN A 2 -12.92 25.24 -17.07
C ASN A 2 -13.78 24.25 -17.86
N VAL A 3 -13.23 23.69 -18.94
CA VAL A 3 -13.94 22.70 -19.76
C VAL A 3 -13.98 21.40 -18.97
N LYS A 4 -15.16 21.01 -18.48
CA LYS A 4 -15.36 19.70 -17.86
C LYS A 4 -14.95 18.62 -18.87
N ARG A 5 -14.06 17.73 -18.48
CA ARG A 5 -13.65 16.58 -19.30
C ARG A 5 -14.85 15.66 -19.48
N THR A 6 -15.61 15.84 -20.55
CA THR A 6 -16.72 14.96 -20.90
C THR A 6 -16.14 13.72 -21.56
N THR A 7 -15.99 12.64 -20.79
CA THR A 7 -15.69 11.33 -21.37
C THR A 7 -16.86 10.94 -22.29
N LYS A 8 -16.59 10.67 -23.57
CA LYS A 8 -17.60 10.13 -24.48
C LYS A 8 -18.14 8.82 -23.87
N ARG A 9 -19.46 8.66 -23.84
CA ARG A 9 -20.11 7.44 -23.34
C ARG A 9 -19.74 6.29 -24.27
N THR A 10 -18.74 5.50 -23.91
CA THR A 10 -18.34 4.32 -24.68
C THR A 10 -19.43 3.27 -24.56
N PRO A 11 -20.05 2.79 -25.66
CA PRO A 11 -21.09 1.76 -25.62
C PRO A 11 -20.54 0.33 -25.40
N LYS A 12 -19.28 0.20 -24.97
CA LYS A 12 -18.65 -1.11 -24.80
C LYS A 12 -19.00 -1.61 -23.40
N SER A 13 -19.63 -2.77 -23.32
CA SER A 13 -19.87 -3.45 -22.06
C SER A 13 -18.54 -3.78 -21.38
N ASP A 14 -18.44 -3.56 -20.07
CA ASP A 14 -17.26 -3.95 -19.27
C ASP A 14 -17.04 -5.47 -19.21
N VAL A 15 -18.03 -6.24 -19.68
CA VAL A 15 -18.00 -7.70 -19.71
C VAL A 15 -17.72 -8.23 -21.12
N PRO A 16 -16.96 -9.34 -21.24
CA PRO A 16 -16.54 -9.92 -22.52
C PRO A 16 -17.61 -10.80 -23.19
N TYR A 17 -18.88 -10.70 -22.78
CA TYR A 17 -20.02 -11.42 -23.33
C TYR A 17 -21.23 -10.50 -23.47
N ASP A 18 -22.16 -10.83 -24.38
CA ASP A 18 -23.43 -10.10 -24.53
C ASP A 18 -24.37 -10.43 -23.35
N PRO A 19 -24.69 -9.46 -22.47
CA PRO A 19 -25.55 -9.70 -21.30
C PRO A 19 -26.98 -10.09 -21.67
N LYS A 20 -27.47 -9.70 -22.86
CA LYS A 20 -28.84 -9.99 -23.32
C LYS A 20 -28.99 -11.46 -23.74
N ARG A 21 -27.88 -12.16 -23.98
CA ARG A 21 -27.87 -13.57 -24.38
C ARG A 21 -27.59 -14.48 -23.18
N LYS A 22 -28.64 -15.05 -22.59
CA LYS A 22 -28.58 -15.93 -21.41
C LYS A 22 -27.54 -17.07 -21.52
N ALA A 23 -27.43 -17.69 -22.69
CA ALA A 23 -26.47 -18.78 -22.92
C ALA A 23 -25.00 -18.31 -22.83
N ALA A 24 -24.70 -17.09 -23.29
CA ALA A 24 -23.35 -16.52 -23.22
C ALA A 24 -22.97 -16.16 -21.78
N THR A 25 -23.91 -15.59 -21.03
CA THR A 25 -23.79 -15.31 -19.60
C THR A 25 -23.49 -16.60 -18.82
N LEU A 26 -24.31 -17.64 -18.99
CA LEU A 26 -24.11 -18.91 -18.28
C LEU A 26 -22.76 -19.58 -18.61
N LYS A 27 -22.34 -19.54 -19.89
CA LYS A 27 -21.03 -20.07 -20.30
C LYS A 27 -19.87 -19.36 -19.61
N TYR A 28 -19.95 -18.03 -19.50
CA TYR A 28 -18.93 -17.23 -18.83
C TYR A 28 -18.90 -17.48 -17.32
N TRP A 29 -20.06 -17.44 -16.65
CA TRP A 29 -20.16 -17.64 -15.20
C TRP A 29 -19.88 -19.07 -14.75
N LYS A 30 -20.03 -20.08 -15.61
CA LYS A 30 -19.67 -21.48 -15.30
C LYS A 30 -18.18 -21.66 -14.95
N GLY A 31 -17.30 -20.85 -15.54
CA GLY A 31 -15.86 -20.84 -15.26
C GLY A 31 -15.42 -19.78 -14.24
N ALA A 32 -16.35 -19.00 -13.69
CA ALA A 32 -16.01 -17.93 -12.77
C ALA A 32 -15.63 -18.49 -11.39
N THR A 33 -14.54 -17.99 -10.82
CA THR A 33 -14.16 -18.29 -9.44
C THR A 33 -15.16 -17.62 -8.49
N ALA A 34 -16.00 -18.43 -7.85
CA ALA A 34 -16.93 -17.94 -6.84
C ALA A 34 -16.14 -17.55 -5.57
N HIS A 35 -15.96 -16.26 -5.34
CA HIS A 35 -15.38 -15.75 -4.09
C HIS A 35 -16.50 -15.63 -3.04
N ARG A 36 -16.36 -16.33 -1.91
CA ARG A 36 -17.36 -16.35 -0.84
C ARG A 36 -17.10 -15.17 0.11
N GLY A 37 -17.47 -13.98 -0.33
CA GLY A 37 -17.49 -12.78 0.51
C GLY A 37 -16.36 -11.79 0.27
N VAL A 38 -16.65 -10.52 0.53
CA VAL A 38 -15.73 -9.38 0.33
C VAL A 38 -14.54 -9.41 1.30
N ALA A 39 -14.66 -10.14 2.41
CA ALA A 39 -13.65 -10.24 3.47
C ALA A 39 -12.34 -10.87 2.98
N GLU A 40 -12.40 -11.97 2.23
CA GLU A 40 -11.22 -12.68 1.71
C GLU A 40 -10.41 -11.80 0.73
N LEU A 41 -11.11 -11.02 -0.10
CA LEU A 41 -10.50 -10.09 -1.04
C LEU A 41 -9.89 -8.88 -0.33
N ARG A 42 -10.52 -8.38 0.75
CA ARG A 42 -9.97 -7.29 1.56
C ARG A 42 -8.70 -7.72 2.30
N ALA A 43 -8.66 -8.94 2.84
CA ALA A 43 -7.48 -9.47 3.51
C ALA A 43 -6.26 -9.61 2.57
N LYS A 44 -6.50 -9.89 1.29
CA LYS A 44 -5.47 -10.01 0.24
C LYS A 44 -5.11 -8.69 -0.44
N ARG A 45 -5.79 -7.59 -0.12
CA ARG A 45 -5.53 -6.27 -0.72
C ARG A 45 -4.52 -5.50 0.13
N GLY A 46 -3.45 -5.02 -0.52
CA GLY A 46 -2.43 -4.17 0.08
C GLY A 46 -1.00 -4.71 -0.09
N ARG A 47 0.00 -3.92 0.30
CA ARG A 47 1.37 -4.42 0.42
C ARG A 47 1.42 -5.41 1.59
N PRO A 48 2.02 -6.61 1.44
CA PRO A 48 2.16 -7.56 2.54
C PRO A 48 2.85 -6.88 3.73
N ALA A 49 2.39 -7.18 4.94
CA ALA A 49 3.04 -6.70 6.15
C ALA A 49 4.47 -7.26 6.21
N LYS A 50 5.42 -6.44 6.67
CA LYS A 50 6.80 -6.90 6.86
C LYS A 50 6.85 -8.07 7.87
N PRO A 51 7.77 -9.03 7.69
CA PRO A 51 8.05 -10.06 8.69
C PRO A 51 8.29 -9.43 10.07
N PRO A 52 7.88 -10.07 11.18
CA PRO A 52 8.05 -9.52 12.53
C PRO A 52 9.48 -9.07 12.84
N GLU A 53 10.47 -9.83 12.39
CA GLU A 53 11.91 -9.57 12.62
C GLU A 53 12.41 -8.29 11.94
N GLU A 54 11.76 -7.84 10.88
CA GLU A 54 12.13 -6.61 10.15
C GLU A 54 11.37 -5.37 10.64
N ARG A 55 10.46 -5.53 11.61
CA ARG A 55 9.68 -4.41 12.14
C ARG A 55 10.52 -3.62 13.11
N LYS A 56 10.57 -2.30 12.89
CA LYS A 56 11.16 -1.38 13.87
C LYS A 56 10.23 -1.32 15.07
N GLU A 57 10.79 -1.41 16.27
CA GLU A 57 10.06 -1.21 17.50
C GLU A 57 9.86 0.29 17.76
N GLN A 58 8.64 0.68 18.12
CA GLN A 58 8.33 2.06 18.49
C GLN A 58 8.59 2.24 19.98
N ILE A 59 9.58 3.06 20.31
CA ILE A 59 9.94 3.37 21.70
C ILE A 59 9.72 4.86 22.01
N ALA A 60 9.42 5.17 23.27
CA ALA A 60 9.41 6.53 23.78
C ALA A 60 10.79 6.86 24.37
N LEU A 61 11.66 7.48 23.57
CA LEU A 61 13.00 7.92 23.96
C LEU A 61 13.06 9.45 24.04
N ARG A 62 13.66 9.98 25.11
CA ARG A 62 14.01 11.41 25.20
C ARG A 62 15.39 11.64 24.61
N VAL A 63 15.50 12.63 23.74
CA VAL A 63 16.74 13.05 23.07
C VAL A 63 16.87 14.56 23.29
N ASP A 64 18.10 15.04 23.45
CA ASP A 64 18.37 16.47 23.61
C ASP A 64 17.83 17.28 22.42
N LYS A 65 17.36 18.49 22.74
CA LYS A 65 16.60 19.32 21.79
C LYS A 65 17.46 19.71 20.59
N ASP A 66 18.69 20.11 20.83
CA ASP A 66 19.68 20.54 19.84
C ASP A 66 20.04 19.41 18.87
N VAL A 67 20.29 18.20 19.40
CA VAL A 67 20.54 17.00 18.58
C VAL A 67 19.34 16.69 17.69
N LEU A 68 18.14 16.76 18.25
CA LEU A 68 16.91 16.48 17.52
C LEU A 68 16.62 17.55 16.46
N GLU A 69 16.89 18.82 16.75
CA GLU A 69 16.81 19.91 15.78
C GLU A 69 17.83 19.73 14.64
N TRP A 70 19.08 19.38 14.96
CA TRP A 70 20.11 19.11 13.95
C TRP A 70 19.68 18.02 12.97
N TYR A 71 19.15 16.89 13.46
CA TYR A 71 18.62 15.84 12.58
C TYR A 71 17.43 16.33 11.75
N ARG A 72 16.48 17.06 12.36
CA ARG A 72 15.31 17.60 11.64
C ARG A 72 15.71 18.56 10.51
N HIS A 73 16.75 19.37 10.70
CA HIS A 73 17.26 20.28 9.67
C HIS A 73 17.80 19.57 8.43
N GLN A 74 18.19 18.30 8.54
CA GLN A 74 18.63 17.50 7.38
C GLN A 74 17.48 17.12 6.43
N GLY A 75 16.24 17.41 6.80
CA GLY A 75 15.06 17.17 5.97
C GLY A 75 14.47 15.76 6.09
N THR A 76 13.82 15.31 5.02
CA THR A 76 13.09 14.03 5.01
C THR A 76 14.01 12.86 5.33
N GLY A 77 13.51 11.90 6.11
CA GLY A 77 14.27 10.72 6.51
C GLY A 77 15.25 10.92 7.67
N TRP A 78 15.20 12.04 8.40
CA TRP A 78 16.06 12.30 9.56
C TRP A 78 16.04 11.18 10.62
N GLN A 79 14.88 10.57 10.89
CA GLN A 79 14.78 9.42 11.80
C GLN A 79 15.53 8.19 11.29
N THR A 80 15.56 7.98 9.97
CA THR A 80 16.29 6.87 9.36
C THR A 80 17.80 7.09 9.48
N ARG A 81 18.28 8.33 9.32
CA ARG A 81 19.68 8.71 9.58
C ARG A 81 20.05 8.52 11.06
N MET A 82 19.21 8.99 11.98
CA MET A 82 19.41 8.78 13.41
C MET A 82 19.52 7.29 13.75
N ASN A 83 18.63 6.46 13.20
CA ASN A 83 18.68 5.01 13.38
C ASN A 83 19.94 4.37 12.78
N ALA A 84 20.48 4.90 11.67
CA ALA A 84 21.72 4.40 11.07
C ALA A 84 22.93 4.69 11.97
N VAL A 85 22.98 5.86 12.63
CA VAL A 85 24.02 6.20 13.61
C VAL A 85 23.96 5.27 14.83
N LEU A 86 22.77 5.00 15.35
CA LEU A 86 22.61 4.04 16.47
C LEU A 86 23.08 2.63 16.09
N LYS A 87 22.83 2.18 14.86
CA LYS A 87 23.35 0.91 14.34
C LYS A 87 24.88 0.92 14.25
N ALA A 88 25.45 1.94 13.62
CA ALA A 88 26.90 2.06 13.48
C ALA A 88 27.61 2.08 14.84
N PHE A 89 27.06 2.78 15.82
CA PHE A 89 27.58 2.79 17.19
C PHE A 89 27.52 1.39 17.83
N ARG A 90 26.38 0.69 17.74
CA ARG A 90 26.23 -0.68 18.23
C ARG A 90 27.26 -1.62 17.59
N ASP A 91 27.37 -1.58 16.27
CA ASP A 91 28.23 -2.48 15.50
C ASP A 91 29.72 -2.21 15.76
N ALA A 92 30.10 -0.97 16.08
CA ALA A 92 31.47 -0.61 16.48
C ALA A 92 31.79 -0.92 17.96
N ALA A 93 30.78 -0.94 18.82
CA ALA A 93 30.92 -1.25 20.25
C ALA A 93 30.82 -2.77 20.56
N SER A 94 30.52 -3.59 19.55
CA SER A 94 30.46 -5.05 19.62
C SER A 94 31.75 -5.67 19.09
#